data_AF-H2ZCK6-F1
#
_entry.id   AF-H2ZCK6-F1
#
_cell.length_a   1.000
_cell.length_b   1.000
_cell.length_c   1.000
_cell.angle_alpha   90.00
_cell.angle_beta   90.00
_cell.angle_gamma   90.00
#
_symmetry.space_group_name_H-M   'P 1'
#
loop_
_entity.id
_entity.type
_entity.pdbx_description
1 polymer ?
#
loop_
_entity_poly.entity_id
_entity_poly.type
_entity_poly.pdbx_seq_one_letter_code
_entity_poly.pdbx_strand_id
1 'polypeptide(L)'
;MLGIPPYYKQFYSQFRKIHSSESIDVYSFGHLLYEMVYGRQLNKSTIDMLPVSSPAEIRSVLESILSVEACKNGLPTLEGLLIHPLFADETVTTVGIKPQLKIPSKLKETFRQYKEAMERKLKEEQKVISQTRRLSKVKAHHSSDSERRRRKLEARKKSQMKLDIVEESPDKSGDGMTPTTPASNTSSATTPVTGVPPAPPMAPSLEPPPAPPMLNGKSPTEAPAPAGRGALLGSIQDFSKSKLRKSVTVDKSNPKI
;
A
#
# COMPACT_ATOMS: atom_id res chain seq x y z
N MET A 1 9.43 12.21 -12.94
CA MET A 1 8.32 11.40 -13.48
C MET A 1 7.74 12.16 -14.64
N LEU A 2 7.55 11.52 -15.79
CA LEU A 2 6.69 12.04 -16.85
C LEU A 2 5.38 11.25 -16.73
N GLY A 3 4.28 11.94 -16.45
CA GLY A 3 2.93 11.36 -16.35
C GLY A 3 2.61 10.66 -15.03
N ILE A 4 1.57 11.17 -14.36
CA ILE A 4 0.85 10.65 -13.19
C ILE A 4 1.48 10.93 -11.81
N PRO A 5 0.67 11.41 -10.83
CA PRO A 5 1.08 11.52 -9.44
C PRO A 5 1.53 10.16 -8.86
N PRO A 6 2.62 10.11 -8.08
CA PRO A 6 3.00 8.91 -7.31
C PRO A 6 1.85 8.31 -6.48
N TYR A 7 0.83 9.11 -6.21
CA TYR A 7 -0.36 8.76 -5.44
C TYR A 7 -1.07 7.49 -5.94
N TYR A 8 -1.38 7.35 -7.24
CA TYR A 8 -2.12 6.19 -7.75
C TYR A 8 -1.26 4.93 -7.90
N LYS A 9 0.06 5.04 -7.78
CA LYS A 9 1.01 3.92 -7.93
C LYS A 9 0.71 2.77 -6.97
N GLN A 10 0.36 3.08 -5.74
CA GLN A 10 -0.01 2.08 -4.74
C GLN A 10 -1.26 1.29 -5.14
N PHE A 11 -2.15 1.89 -5.95
CA PHE A 11 -3.39 1.26 -6.36
C PHE A 11 -3.23 0.35 -7.58
N TYR A 12 -2.49 0.78 -8.62
CA TYR A 12 -2.33 -0.02 -9.83
C TYR A 12 -1.20 -1.06 -9.76
N SER A 13 -0.20 -0.87 -8.89
CA SER A 13 0.94 -1.79 -8.77
C SER A 13 0.59 -3.21 -8.31
N GLN A 14 -0.62 -3.43 -7.77
CA GLN A 14 -1.11 -4.77 -7.45
C GLN A 14 -1.72 -5.51 -8.66
N PHE A 15 -1.99 -4.82 -9.76
CA PHE A 15 -2.67 -5.35 -10.94
C PHE A 15 -1.69 -5.62 -12.07
N ARG A 16 -1.39 -6.90 -12.33
CA ARG A 16 -0.43 -7.30 -13.37
C ARG A 16 -0.77 -6.85 -14.79
N LYS A 17 -2.04 -6.55 -15.09
CA LYS A 17 -2.46 -6.09 -16.42
C LYS A 17 -2.24 -4.59 -16.65
N ILE A 18 -2.00 -3.83 -15.59
CA ILE A 18 -1.72 -2.39 -15.67
C ILE A 18 -0.21 -2.24 -15.60
N HIS A 19 0.46 -2.31 -16.74
CA HIS A 19 1.93 -2.40 -16.82
C HIS A 19 2.57 -1.56 -17.92
N SER A 20 1.79 -0.99 -18.84
CA SER A 20 2.26 -0.08 -19.89
C SER A 20 1.95 1.36 -19.53
N SER A 21 2.69 2.32 -20.09
CA SER A 21 2.39 3.75 -19.92
C SER A 21 0.91 4.04 -20.21
N GLU A 22 0.40 3.52 -21.33
CA GLU A 22 -1.00 3.68 -21.74
C GLU A 22 -1.99 3.13 -20.71
N SER A 23 -1.78 1.91 -20.21
CA SER A 23 -2.68 1.34 -19.19
C SER A 23 -2.66 2.14 -17.88
N ILE A 24 -1.52 2.72 -17.52
CA ILE A 24 -1.38 3.55 -16.32
C ILE A 24 -2.12 4.89 -16.52
N ASP A 25 -2.01 5.48 -17.72
CA ASP A 25 -2.74 6.67 -18.15
C ASP A 25 -4.26 6.44 -18.14
N VAL A 26 -4.74 5.35 -18.73
CA VAL A 26 -6.17 4.98 -18.73
C VAL A 26 -6.69 4.73 -17.31
N TYR A 27 -5.94 4.01 -16.47
CA TYR A 27 -6.33 3.78 -15.09
C TYR A 27 -6.45 5.09 -14.29
N SER A 28 -5.48 5.98 -14.46
CA SER A 28 -5.45 7.27 -13.77
C SER A 28 -6.54 8.20 -14.28
N PHE A 29 -6.85 8.14 -15.58
CA PHE A 29 -8.01 8.80 -16.15
C PHE A 29 -9.31 8.32 -15.50
N GLY A 30 -9.47 7.01 -15.26
CA GLY A 30 -10.64 6.49 -14.54
C GLY A 30 -10.81 7.11 -13.15
N HIS A 31 -9.72 7.22 -12.39
CA HIS A 31 -9.73 7.88 -11.07
C HIS A 31 -10.08 9.37 -11.17
N LEU A 32 -9.50 10.07 -12.16
CA LEU A 32 -9.79 11.48 -12.40
C LEU A 32 -11.25 11.68 -12.81
N LEU A 33 -11.78 10.84 -13.70
CA LEU A 33 -13.19 10.89 -14.12
C LEU A 33 -14.12 10.66 -12.93
N TYR A 34 -13.79 9.70 -12.06
CA TYR A 34 -14.54 9.51 -10.81
C TYR A 34 -14.54 10.79 -9.97
N GLU A 35 -13.37 11.40 -9.77
CA GLU A 35 -13.24 12.63 -8.99
C GLU A 35 -14.03 13.79 -9.59
N MET A 36 -13.96 13.99 -10.91
CA MET A 36 -14.72 15.02 -11.62
C MET A 36 -16.24 14.83 -11.50
N VAL A 37 -16.72 13.59 -11.59
CA VAL A 37 -18.16 13.28 -11.55
C VAL A 37 -18.73 13.39 -10.14
N TYR A 38 -18.00 12.92 -9.12
CA TYR A 38 -18.52 12.81 -7.75
C TYR A 38 -17.95 13.85 -6.79
N GLY A 39 -17.05 14.72 -7.24
CA GLY A 39 -16.42 15.76 -6.42
C GLY A 39 -15.57 15.23 -5.26
N ARG A 40 -15.10 13.97 -5.34
CA ARG A 40 -14.34 13.31 -4.27
C ARG A 40 -13.37 12.27 -4.82
N GLN A 41 -12.22 12.10 -4.16
CA GLN A 41 -11.22 11.11 -4.56
C GLN A 41 -11.69 9.69 -4.27
N LEU A 42 -11.38 8.77 -5.18
CA LEU A 42 -11.51 7.34 -4.92
C LEU A 42 -10.29 6.83 -4.15
N ASN A 43 -10.41 6.74 -2.83
CA ASN A 43 -9.35 6.23 -1.94
C ASN A 43 -9.18 4.70 -1.98
N LYS A 44 -9.62 4.06 -3.06
CA LYS A 44 -9.58 2.60 -3.28
C LYS A 44 -9.04 2.31 -4.67
N SER A 45 -8.45 1.14 -4.84
CA SER A 45 -7.93 0.77 -6.16
C SER A 45 -9.00 0.42 -7.20
N THR A 46 -10.22 0.13 -6.76
CA THR A 46 -11.34 -0.25 -7.63
C THR A 46 -12.63 0.34 -7.09
N ILE A 47 -13.62 0.46 -7.97
CA ILE A 47 -14.99 0.78 -7.58
C ILE A 47 -15.72 -0.51 -7.19
N ASP A 48 -16.50 -0.45 -6.12
CA ASP A 48 -17.37 -1.56 -5.67
C ASP A 48 -18.81 -1.35 -6.16
N MET A 49 -19.32 -0.13 -6.01
CA MET A 49 -20.66 0.26 -6.45
C MET A 49 -20.66 1.75 -6.77
N LEU A 50 -21.25 2.12 -7.91
CA LEU A 50 -21.52 3.51 -8.27
C LEU A 50 -22.96 3.89 -7.90
N PRO A 51 -23.23 5.16 -7.55
CA PRO A 51 -24.59 5.65 -7.32
C PRO A 51 -25.55 5.26 -8.44
N VAL A 52 -26.82 5.01 -8.10
CA VAL A 52 -27.84 4.63 -9.11
C VAL A 52 -28.17 5.81 -10.03
N SER A 53 -27.98 7.04 -9.54
CA SER A 53 -28.16 8.27 -10.31
C SER A 53 -27.02 8.58 -11.29
N SER A 54 -25.97 7.76 -11.35
CA SER A 54 -24.85 7.98 -12.26
C SER A 54 -25.29 7.81 -13.72
N PRO A 55 -24.97 8.76 -14.62
CA PRO A 55 -25.26 8.64 -16.05
C PRO A 55 -24.67 7.34 -16.63
N ALA A 56 -25.40 6.71 -17.55
CA ALA A 56 -25.09 5.37 -18.05
C ALA A 56 -23.72 5.30 -18.73
N GLU A 57 -23.35 6.35 -19.47
CA GLU A 57 -22.11 6.46 -20.21
C GLU A 57 -20.91 6.58 -19.26
N ILE A 58 -21.03 7.43 -18.23
CA ILE A 58 -20.02 7.57 -17.18
C ILE A 58 -19.85 6.26 -16.44
N ARG A 59 -20.98 5.61 -16.10
CA ARG A 59 -20.97 4.32 -15.41
C ARG A 59 -20.22 3.27 -16.22
N SER A 60 -20.53 3.15 -17.51
CA SER A 60 -19.89 2.22 -18.43
C SER A 60 -18.38 2.42 -18.50
N VAL A 61 -17.92 3.67 -18.68
CA VAL A 61 -16.48 3.98 -18.71
C VAL A 61 -15.81 3.62 -17.38
N LEU A 62 -16.37 4.05 -16.24
CA LEU A 62 -15.77 3.78 -14.93
C LEU A 62 -15.73 2.28 -14.62
N GLU A 63 -16.76 1.51 -14.97
CA GLU A 63 -16.78 0.05 -14.80
C GLU A 63 -15.77 -0.63 -15.72
N SER A 64 -15.58 -0.14 -16.95
CA SER A 64 -14.59 -0.66 -17.89
C SER A 64 -13.13 -0.42 -17.47
N ILE A 65 -12.88 0.54 -16.57
CA ILE A 65 -11.53 0.93 -16.13
C ILE A 65 -11.23 0.52 -14.69
N LEU A 66 -12.16 0.81 -13.76
CA LEU A 66 -11.94 0.71 -12.32
C LEU A 66 -12.65 -0.48 -11.67
N SER A 67 -13.36 -1.33 -12.41
CA SER A 67 -13.86 -2.58 -11.84
C SER A 67 -12.72 -3.54 -11.51
N VAL A 68 -12.97 -4.42 -10.53
CA VAL A 68 -12.03 -5.49 -10.16
C VAL A 68 -11.72 -6.39 -11.36
N GLU A 69 -12.70 -6.63 -12.23
CA GLU A 69 -12.56 -7.45 -13.42
C GLU A 69 -11.72 -6.77 -14.49
N ALA A 70 -12.00 -5.49 -14.81
CA ALA A 70 -11.20 -4.69 -15.73
C ALA A 70 -9.72 -4.66 -15.30
N CYS A 71 -9.45 -4.37 -14.04
CA CYS A 71 -8.08 -4.32 -13.51
C CYS A 71 -7.35 -5.68 -13.56
N LYS A 72 -8.07 -6.81 -13.62
CA LYS A 72 -7.48 -8.15 -13.73
C LYS A 72 -7.36 -8.66 -15.16
N ASN A 73 -8.24 -8.23 -16.05
CA ASN A 73 -8.35 -8.75 -17.41
C ASN A 73 -7.62 -7.87 -18.44
N GLY A 74 -7.59 -6.56 -18.20
CA GLY A 74 -7.04 -5.56 -19.10
C GLY A 74 -7.96 -4.35 -19.17
N LEU A 75 -7.37 -3.18 -19.38
CA LEU A 75 -8.10 -1.92 -19.56
C LEU A 75 -8.37 -1.68 -21.05
N PRO A 76 -9.39 -0.87 -21.40
CA PRO A 76 -9.56 -0.41 -22.77
C PRO A 76 -8.31 0.36 -23.24
N THR A 77 -8.03 0.32 -24.55
CA THR A 77 -7.01 1.18 -25.15
C THR A 77 -7.49 2.62 -25.17
N LEU A 78 -6.56 3.56 -25.33
CA LEU A 78 -6.92 4.98 -25.46
C LEU A 78 -7.84 5.21 -26.67
N GLU A 79 -7.55 4.55 -27.79
CA GLU A 79 -8.38 4.60 -29.01
C GLU A 79 -9.78 4.01 -28.77
N GLY A 80 -9.87 2.86 -28.09
CA GLY A 80 -11.15 2.25 -27.74
C GLY A 80 -11.99 3.13 -26.83
N LEU A 81 -11.33 3.86 -25.93
CA LEU A 81 -11.99 4.83 -25.06
C LEU A 81 -12.51 6.04 -25.85
N LEU A 82 -11.76 6.56 -26.81
CA LEU A 82 -12.18 7.69 -27.65
C LEU A 82 -13.39 7.39 -28.53
N ILE A 83 -13.63 6.11 -28.86
CA ILE A 83 -14.82 5.67 -29.62
C ILE A 83 -16.06 5.58 -28.71
N HIS A 84 -15.90 5.58 -27.39
CA HIS A 84 -17.01 5.43 -26.45
C HIS A 84 -17.99 6.61 -26.56
N PRO A 85 -19.33 6.39 -26.47
CA PRO A 85 -20.34 7.44 -26.62
C PRO A 85 -20.14 8.67 -25.73
N LEU A 86 -19.53 8.49 -24.55
CA LEU A 86 -19.15 9.59 -23.65
C LEU A 86 -18.27 10.66 -24.34
N PHE A 87 -17.49 10.29 -25.35
CA PHE A 87 -16.57 11.19 -26.08
C PHE A 87 -17.04 11.47 -27.52
N ALA A 88 -18.25 11.05 -27.90
CA ALA A 88 -18.74 11.18 -29.27
C ALA A 88 -19.08 12.64 -29.65
N ASP A 89 -19.48 13.46 -28.68
CA ASP A 89 -20.06 14.80 -28.92
C ASP A 89 -19.03 15.94 -28.97
N GLU A 90 -17.76 15.66 -28.73
CA GLU A 90 -16.70 16.64 -28.90
C GLU A 90 -15.68 16.11 -29.90
N THR A 91 -15.79 16.61 -31.13
CA THR A 91 -14.61 16.82 -31.96
C THR A 91 -13.65 17.69 -31.17
N VAL A 92 -12.82 17.07 -30.32
CA VAL A 92 -11.67 17.71 -29.71
C VAL A 92 -11.01 18.48 -30.84
N THR A 93 -10.87 19.79 -30.68
CA THR A 93 -10.40 20.75 -31.67
C THR A 93 -8.90 20.55 -31.98
N THR A 94 -8.45 19.31 -32.11
CA THR A 94 -7.11 18.86 -32.48
C THR A 94 -7.05 18.38 -33.91
N VAL A 95 -8.18 18.17 -34.59
CA VAL A 95 -8.26 17.92 -36.04
C VAL A 95 -7.77 19.17 -36.78
N GLY A 96 -6.45 19.29 -36.99
CA GLY A 96 -5.82 20.38 -37.72
C GLY A 96 -4.66 21.09 -37.00
N ILE A 97 -4.42 20.84 -35.72
CA ILE A 97 -3.26 21.42 -35.03
C ILE A 97 -2.03 20.60 -35.38
N LYS A 98 -1.31 21.02 -36.42
CA LYS A 98 0.01 20.48 -36.73
C LYS A 98 0.91 20.68 -35.50
N PRO A 99 1.51 19.62 -34.92
CA PRO A 99 2.42 19.79 -33.80
C PRO A 99 3.57 20.70 -34.22
N GLN A 100 3.62 21.92 -33.67
CA GLN A 100 4.70 22.89 -33.96
C GLN A 100 5.99 22.54 -33.19
N LEU A 101 5.90 21.63 -32.22
CA LEU A 101 7.02 21.23 -31.39
C LEU A 101 7.91 20.23 -32.15
N LYS A 102 9.09 20.69 -32.58
CA LYS A 102 10.14 19.80 -33.09
C LYS A 102 10.86 19.14 -31.91
N ILE A 103 10.68 17.84 -31.76
CA ILE A 103 11.38 17.04 -30.74
C ILE A 103 12.67 16.48 -31.36
N PRO A 104 13.87 16.85 -30.87
CA PRO A 104 15.12 16.29 -31.37
C PRO A 104 15.16 14.76 -31.24
N SER A 105 15.71 14.06 -32.23
CA SER A 105 15.77 12.58 -32.23
C SER A 105 16.44 11.99 -30.99
N LYS A 106 17.49 12.66 -30.49
CA LYS A 106 18.17 12.27 -29.25
C LYS A 106 17.23 12.30 -28.05
N LEU A 107 16.37 13.32 -27.97
CA LEU A 107 15.38 13.45 -26.90
C LEU A 107 14.28 12.40 -27.04
N LYS A 108 13.79 12.15 -28.25
CA LYS A 108 12.82 11.08 -28.54
C LYS A 108 13.32 9.71 -28.04
N GLU A 109 14.60 9.43 -28.25
CA GLU A 109 15.20 8.17 -27.81
C GLU A 109 15.35 8.10 -26.28
N THR A 110 15.73 9.20 -25.62
CA THR A 110 15.75 9.23 -24.15
C THR A 110 14.37 9.02 -23.53
N PHE A 111 13.30 9.55 -24.15
CA PHE A 111 11.94 9.29 -23.68
C PHE A 111 11.53 7.82 -23.86
N ARG A 112 11.91 7.21 -24.99
CA ARG A 112 11.67 5.78 -25.23
C ARG A 112 12.35 4.93 -24.17
N GLN A 113 13.64 5.16 -23.92
CA GLN A 113 14.41 4.43 -22.90
C GLN A 113 13.82 4.63 -21.50
N TYR A 114 13.41 5.86 -21.16
CA TYR A 114 12.78 6.15 -19.89
C TYR A 114 11.43 5.43 -19.71
N LYS A 115 10.59 5.43 -20.76
CA LYS A 115 9.32 4.68 -20.77
C LYS A 115 9.58 3.19 -20.54
N GLU A 116 10.48 2.59 -21.31
CA GLU A 116 10.81 1.16 -21.18
C GLU A 116 11.38 0.81 -19.81
N ALA A 117 12.24 1.67 -19.25
CA ALA A 117 12.78 1.50 -17.90
C ALA A 117 11.69 1.58 -16.83
N MET A 118 10.75 2.52 -16.96
CA MET A 118 9.62 2.67 -16.04
C MET A 118 8.69 1.44 -16.08
N GLU A 119 8.31 0.98 -17.27
CA GLU A 119 7.46 -0.20 -17.44
C GLU A 119 8.15 -1.46 -16.91
N ARG A 120 9.46 -1.61 -17.15
CA ARG A 120 10.26 -2.73 -16.62
C ARG A 120 10.28 -2.73 -15.10
N LYS A 121 10.56 -1.57 -14.50
CA LYS A 121 10.57 -1.40 -13.04
C LYS A 121 9.20 -1.73 -12.44
N LEU A 122 8.10 -1.28 -13.05
CA LEU A 122 6.76 -1.61 -12.57
C LEU A 122 6.47 -3.12 -12.62
N LYS A 123 6.87 -3.80 -13.70
CA LYS A 123 6.73 -5.27 -13.80
C LYS A 123 7.54 -5.99 -12.72
N GLU A 124 8.74 -5.52 -12.39
CA GLU A 124 9.54 -6.05 -11.29
C GLU A 124 8.86 -5.82 -9.94
N GLU A 125 8.36 -4.61 -9.67
CA GLU A 125 7.60 -4.29 -8.47
C GLU A 125 6.36 -5.19 -8.32
N GLN A 126 5.61 -5.41 -9.40
CA GLN A 126 4.46 -6.34 -9.44
C GLN A 126 4.85 -7.79 -9.13
N LYS A 127 6.02 -8.24 -9.59
CA LYS A 127 6.56 -9.58 -9.25
C LYS A 127 6.87 -9.67 -7.76
N VAL A 128 7.54 -8.66 -7.20
CA VAL A 128 7.86 -8.59 -5.76
C VAL A 128 6.58 -8.59 -4.93
N ILE A 129 5.59 -7.76 -5.27
CA ILE A 129 4.29 -7.73 -4.58
C ILE A 129 3.62 -9.11 -4.61
N SER A 130 3.60 -9.77 -5.76
CA SER A 130 3.02 -11.11 -5.88
C SER A 130 3.78 -12.16 -5.06
N GLN A 131 5.11 -12.09 -5.03
CA GLN A 131 5.95 -13.00 -4.24
C GLN A 131 5.72 -12.79 -2.75
N THR A 132 5.75 -11.53 -2.28
CA THR A 132 5.46 -11.16 -0.90
C THR A 132 4.08 -11.66 -0.50
N ARG A 133 3.04 -11.43 -1.31
CA ARG A 133 1.68 -11.91 -1.03
C ARG A 133 1.61 -13.43 -0.93
N ARG A 134 2.34 -14.17 -1.77
CA ARG A 134 2.42 -15.65 -1.69
C ARG A 134 3.11 -16.10 -0.41
N LEU A 135 4.26 -15.51 -0.07
CA LEU A 135 5.00 -15.84 1.15
C LEU A 135 4.20 -15.52 2.41
N SER A 136 3.50 -14.39 2.46
CA SER A 136 2.61 -14.02 3.57
C SER A 136 1.50 -15.05 3.77
N LYS A 137 0.87 -15.54 2.70
CA LYS A 137 -0.16 -16.59 2.77
C LYS A 137 0.40 -17.91 3.31
N VAL A 138 1.58 -18.33 2.84
CA VAL A 138 2.25 -19.54 3.32
C VAL A 138 2.62 -19.40 4.80
N LYS A 139 3.18 -18.25 5.21
CA LYS A 139 3.53 -17.98 6.61
C LYS A 139 2.29 -18.03 7.51
N ALA A 140 1.18 -17.45 7.09
CA ALA A 140 -0.08 -17.48 7.84
C ALA A 140 -0.63 -18.91 8.01
N HIS A 141 -0.56 -19.73 6.96
CA HIS A 141 -0.94 -21.14 7.04
C HIS A 141 -0.02 -21.94 7.97
N HIS A 142 1.30 -21.74 7.85
CA HIS A 142 2.27 -22.44 8.68
C HIS A 142 2.17 -22.04 10.16
N SER A 143 1.93 -20.76 10.47
CA SER A 143 1.68 -20.32 11.85
C SER A 143 0.39 -20.91 12.43
N SER A 144 -0.66 -21.05 11.60
CA SER A 144 -1.90 -21.71 12.01
C SER A 144 -1.67 -23.21 12.30
N ASP A 145 -0.89 -23.90 11.46
CA ASP A 145 -0.57 -25.32 11.66
C ASP A 145 0.33 -25.55 12.88
N SER A 146 1.35 -24.72 13.06
CA SER A 146 2.24 -24.81 14.22
C SER A 146 1.49 -24.54 15.53
N GLU A 147 0.57 -23.58 15.52
CA GLU A 147 -0.27 -23.29 16.67
C GLU A 147 -1.27 -24.42 16.96
N ARG A 148 -1.87 -25.02 15.92
CA ARG A 148 -2.74 -26.21 16.08
C ARG A 148 -1.98 -27.40 16.66
N ARG A 149 -0.73 -27.64 16.21
CA ARG A 149 0.14 -28.70 16.76
C ARG A 149 0.51 -28.44 18.21
N ARG A 150 0.85 -27.19 18.56
CA ARG A 150 1.15 -26.79 19.95
C ARG A 150 -0.05 -27.07 20.87
N ARG A 151 -1.25 -26.61 20.49
CA ARG A 151 -2.48 -26.85 21.29
C ARG A 151 -2.76 -28.34 21.48
N LYS A 152 -2.54 -29.17 20.45
CA LYS A 152 -2.71 -30.64 20.55
C LYS A 152 -1.71 -31.28 21.52
N LEU A 153 -0.45 -30.85 21.49
CA LEU A 153 0.58 -31.35 22.40
C LEU A 153 0.29 -30.95 23.85
N GLU A 154 -0.10 -29.70 24.09
CA GLU A 154 -0.47 -29.20 25.42
C GLU A 154 -1.70 -29.93 25.98
N ALA A 155 -2.72 -30.21 25.15
CA ALA A 155 -3.89 -30.99 25.56
C ALA A 155 -3.50 -32.42 25.96
N ARG A 156 -2.62 -33.08 25.18
CA ARG A 156 -2.13 -34.43 25.50
C ARG A 156 -1.30 -34.45 26.80
N LYS A 157 -0.48 -33.42 27.04
CA LYS A 157 0.28 -33.28 28.29
C LYS A 157 -0.66 -33.11 29.49
N LYS A 158 -1.70 -32.27 29.36
CA LYS A 158 -2.71 -32.07 30.41
C LYS A 158 -3.52 -33.34 30.69
N SER A 159 -3.90 -34.11 29.66
CA SER A 159 -4.62 -35.36 29.85
C SER A 159 -3.75 -36.42 30.53
N GLN A 160 -2.45 -36.46 30.22
CA GLN A 160 -1.53 -37.40 30.87
C GLN A 160 -1.32 -37.06 32.35
N MET A 161 -1.10 -35.79 32.70
CA MET A 161 -1.04 -35.35 34.09
C MET A 161 -2.33 -35.59 34.87
N LYS A 162 -3.50 -35.51 34.22
CA LYS A 162 -4.80 -35.78 34.86
C LYS A 162 -5.02 -37.28 35.11
N LEU A 163 -4.37 -38.16 34.35
CA LEU A 163 -4.38 -39.61 34.58
C LEU A 163 -3.43 -39.99 35.73
N ASP A 164 -2.23 -39.41 35.78
CA ASP A 164 -1.28 -39.64 36.90
C ASP A 164 -1.85 -39.15 38.24
N ILE A 165 -2.63 -38.06 38.27
CA ILE A 165 -3.29 -37.56 39.49
C ILE A 165 -4.43 -38.49 39.97
N VAL A 166 -4.97 -39.35 39.11
CA VAL A 166 -6.00 -40.34 39.49
C VAL A 166 -5.38 -41.64 40.00
N GLU A 167 -4.09 -41.89 39.74
CA GLU A 167 -3.37 -43.10 40.16
C GLU A 167 -2.60 -42.95 41.49
N GLU A 168 -2.75 -41.83 42.20
CA GLU A 168 -2.27 -41.66 43.58
C GLU A 168 -3.42 -41.26 44.51
N SER A 169 -4.24 -42.24 44.89
CA SER A 169 -5.06 -42.21 46.10
C SER A 169 -5.31 -43.64 46.57
N PRO A 170 -4.67 -44.09 47.68
CA PRO A 170 -4.93 -45.39 48.25
C PRO A 170 -6.20 -45.38 49.12
N ASP A 171 -6.79 -46.57 49.24
CA ASP A 171 -7.95 -46.96 50.03
C ASP A 171 -8.29 -46.11 51.28
N LYS A 172 -9.57 -45.73 51.39
CA LYS A 172 -10.30 -45.91 52.66
C LYS A 172 -11.80 -46.03 52.46
N SER A 173 -12.29 -47.18 52.90
CA SER A 173 -13.68 -47.65 53.00
C SER A 173 -14.59 -46.71 53.79
N GLY A 174 -15.87 -46.66 53.41
CA GLY A 174 -16.91 -45.99 54.20
C GLY A 174 -18.28 -46.09 53.53
N ASP A 175 -19.01 -47.15 53.88
CA ASP A 175 -20.40 -47.47 53.55
C ASP A 175 -21.38 -46.30 53.77
N GLY A 176 -22.45 -46.22 52.97
CA GLY A 176 -23.50 -45.22 53.19
C GLY A 176 -24.50 -45.06 52.04
N MET A 177 -25.31 -46.09 51.81
CA MET A 177 -26.49 -46.09 50.95
C MET A 177 -27.54 -45.05 51.41
N THR A 178 -28.06 -44.21 50.51
CA THR A 178 -29.52 -44.05 50.23
C THR A 178 -29.81 -42.96 49.19
N PRO A 179 -30.89 -43.10 48.39
CA PRO A 179 -31.16 -42.24 47.22
C PRO A 179 -32.27 -41.22 47.49
N THR A 180 -32.21 -40.07 46.83
CA THR A 180 -33.41 -39.26 46.55
C THR A 180 -33.23 -38.49 45.24
N THR A 181 -33.96 -38.96 44.22
CA THR A 181 -34.45 -38.11 43.13
C THR A 181 -35.62 -37.27 43.66
N PRO A 182 -35.96 -36.13 43.02
CA PRO A 182 -36.96 -36.23 41.96
C PRO A 182 -36.64 -35.42 40.70
N ALA A 183 -37.32 -35.83 39.65
CA ALA A 183 -37.28 -35.30 38.29
C ALA A 183 -38.09 -34.01 38.10
N SER A 184 -37.67 -33.21 37.12
CA SER A 184 -38.54 -32.37 36.25
C SER A 184 -37.63 -31.70 35.22
N ASN A 185 -37.51 -32.25 34.01
CA ASN A 185 -38.32 -32.00 32.81
C ASN A 185 -37.99 -30.69 32.05
N THR A 186 -37.57 -30.93 30.79
CA THR A 186 -37.94 -30.24 29.55
C THR A 186 -37.43 -28.82 29.24
N SER A 187 -36.49 -28.82 28.28
CA SER A 187 -36.62 -28.17 26.97
C SER A 187 -36.37 -26.66 26.80
N SER A 188 -35.57 -26.40 25.77
CA SER A 188 -35.62 -25.33 24.77
C SER A 188 -34.61 -24.18 24.83
N ALA A 189 -33.93 -24.09 23.68
CA ALA A 189 -33.17 -23.02 23.09
C ALA A 189 -33.41 -21.59 23.58
N THR A 190 -32.31 -20.86 23.79
CA THR A 190 -32.11 -19.50 23.26
C THR A 190 -30.61 -19.16 23.23
N THR A 191 -30.14 -18.73 22.06
CA THR A 191 -28.92 -17.91 21.88
C THR A 191 -28.93 -16.68 22.79
N PRO A 192 -27.76 -16.12 23.16
CA PRO A 192 -27.50 -14.75 22.71
C PRO A 192 -26.05 -14.49 22.25
N VAL A 193 -25.97 -13.87 21.07
CA VAL A 193 -25.17 -12.70 20.67
C VAL A 193 -23.89 -12.32 21.45
N THR A 194 -22.79 -12.32 20.70
CA THR A 194 -21.73 -11.28 20.61
C THR A 194 -21.24 -10.58 21.88
N GLY A 195 -20.06 -11.01 22.37
CA GLY A 195 -19.15 -10.20 23.18
C GLY A 195 -17.96 -9.72 22.35
N VAL A 196 -17.99 -8.46 21.93
CA VAL A 196 -16.89 -7.74 21.28
C VAL A 196 -15.85 -7.35 22.37
N PRO A 197 -14.54 -7.60 22.20
CA PRO A 197 -13.55 -7.08 23.15
C PRO A 197 -13.41 -5.55 23.01
N PRO A 198 -13.17 -4.81 24.10
CA PRO A 198 -13.11 -3.35 24.06
C PRO A 198 -11.89 -2.87 23.26
N ALA A 199 -12.09 -1.82 22.47
CA ALA A 199 -11.06 -1.15 21.69
C ALA A 199 -10.01 -0.47 22.60
N PRO A 200 -8.73 -0.41 22.18
CA PRO A 200 -7.71 0.34 22.90
C PRO A 200 -8.00 1.86 22.83
N PRO A 201 -7.66 2.63 23.89
CA PRO A 201 -7.90 4.06 23.95
C PRO A 201 -7.11 4.82 22.88
N MET A 202 -7.79 5.76 22.21
CA MET A 202 -7.22 6.68 21.24
C MET A 202 -6.13 7.53 21.89
N ALA A 203 -4.93 7.52 21.31
CA ALA A 203 -3.90 8.50 21.64
C ALA A 203 -4.35 9.91 21.21
N PRO A 204 -4.12 10.95 22.03
CA PRO A 204 -4.44 12.32 21.65
C PRO A 204 -3.62 12.78 20.44
N SER A 205 -4.31 13.44 19.49
CA SER A 205 -3.71 14.12 18.34
C SER A 205 -2.62 15.08 18.80
N LEU A 206 -1.40 14.87 18.32
CA LEU A 206 -0.34 15.87 18.42
C LEU A 206 -0.58 16.94 17.34
N GLU A 207 -0.80 18.17 17.78
CA GLU A 207 -0.85 19.35 16.90
C GLU A 207 0.50 19.53 16.18
N PRO A 208 0.51 19.96 14.90
CA PRO A 208 1.74 20.30 14.21
C PRO A 208 2.36 21.57 14.82
N PRO A 209 3.70 21.67 14.94
CA PRO A 209 4.37 22.84 15.50
C PRO A 209 4.18 24.08 14.60
N PRO A 210 4.16 25.30 15.17
CA PRO A 210 3.97 26.53 14.42
C PRO A 210 5.19 26.84 13.53
N ALA A 211 4.92 27.41 12.35
CA ALA A 211 5.94 27.86 11.42
C ALA A 211 6.77 29.02 12.00
N PRO A 212 8.09 29.07 11.76
CA PRO A 212 8.93 30.18 12.20
C PRO A 212 8.59 31.48 11.44
N PRO A 213 8.70 32.66 12.10
CA PRO A 213 8.36 33.94 11.51
C PRO A 213 9.34 34.35 10.40
N MET A 214 8.81 34.90 9.32
CA MET A 214 9.56 35.52 8.24
C MET A 214 10.22 36.81 8.73
N LEU A 215 11.55 36.86 8.72
CA LEU A 215 12.31 38.09 8.96
C LEU A 215 12.62 38.78 7.64
N ASN A 216 11.97 39.93 7.45
CA ASN A 216 12.18 40.84 6.34
C ASN A 216 13.38 41.75 6.65
N GLY A 217 14.33 41.82 5.71
CA GLY A 217 15.19 43.00 5.47
C GLY A 217 16.47 43.14 6.30
N LYS A 218 17.62 43.01 5.64
CA LYS A 218 18.54 44.14 5.33
C LYS A 218 19.75 43.65 4.52
N SER A 219 19.97 44.32 3.39
CA SER A 219 21.19 44.30 2.58
C SER A 219 22.43 44.71 3.38
N PRO A 220 23.61 44.25 2.94
CA PRO A 220 24.65 45.23 2.61
C PRO A 220 25.30 44.95 1.24
N THR A 221 25.37 46.04 0.46
CA THR A 221 26.54 46.50 -0.30
C THR A 221 27.21 45.55 -1.32
N GLU A 222 26.98 45.87 -2.60
CA GLU A 222 27.82 45.78 -3.81
C GLU A 222 29.35 45.59 -3.52
N ALA A 223 30.13 44.66 -4.11
CA ALA A 223 30.33 44.21 -5.51
C ALA A 223 31.16 42.88 -5.54
N PRO A 224 31.59 42.30 -6.69
CA PRO A 224 31.02 42.13 -8.04
C PRO A 224 30.72 40.63 -8.38
N ALA A 225 30.04 40.37 -9.50
CA ALA A 225 29.63 39.03 -9.99
C ALA A 225 30.78 38.20 -10.64
N PRO A 226 30.56 36.96 -11.14
CA PRO A 226 30.53 35.69 -10.42
C PRO A 226 31.60 34.70 -10.94
N ALA A 227 32.56 34.30 -10.10
CA ALA A 227 33.54 33.25 -10.45
C ALA A 227 33.15 31.84 -9.92
N GLY A 228 31.85 31.56 -9.85
CA GLY A 228 31.29 30.46 -9.04
C GLY A 228 31.48 29.03 -9.56
N ARG A 229 31.96 28.81 -10.79
CA ARG A 229 32.14 27.45 -11.34
C ARG A 229 33.60 27.03 -11.51
N GLY A 230 34.49 27.96 -11.83
CA GLY A 230 35.92 27.68 -12.00
C GLY A 230 36.64 27.36 -10.68
N ALA A 231 36.35 28.13 -9.62
CA ALA A 231 36.93 27.91 -8.30
C ALA A 231 36.50 26.58 -7.66
N LEU A 232 35.24 26.18 -7.87
CA LEU A 232 34.69 24.91 -7.37
C LEU A 232 35.34 23.71 -8.08
N LEU A 233 35.52 23.78 -9.39
CA LEU A 233 36.15 22.70 -10.16
C LEU A 233 37.66 22.61 -9.89
N GLY A 234 38.36 23.73 -9.73
CA GLY A 234 39.76 23.73 -9.30
C GLY A 234 39.93 23.12 -7.90
N SER A 235 39.06 23.48 -6.95
CA SER A 235 39.09 22.91 -5.60
C SER A 235 38.75 21.42 -5.55
N ILE A 236 37.97 20.90 -6.52
CA ILE A 236 37.67 19.46 -6.64
C ILE A 236 38.84 18.71 -7.29
N GLN A 237 39.55 19.32 -8.26
CA GLN A 237 40.71 18.70 -8.90
C GLN A 237 41.95 18.66 -8.00
N ASP A 238 42.14 19.63 -7.11
CA ASP A 238 43.27 19.68 -6.16
C ASP A 238 43.01 18.95 -4.83
N PHE A 239 41.89 18.21 -4.73
CA PHE A 239 41.56 17.48 -3.51
C PHE A 239 42.52 16.31 -3.28
N SER A 240 43.42 16.46 -2.30
CA SER A 240 44.39 15.43 -1.91
C SER A 240 43.98 14.78 -0.59
N LYS A 241 43.54 13.51 -0.66
CA LYS A 241 43.13 12.71 0.51
C LYS A 241 44.24 12.57 1.57
N SER A 242 45.51 12.64 1.18
CA SER A 242 46.66 12.54 2.09
C SER A 242 46.88 13.80 2.94
N LYS A 243 46.27 14.94 2.57
CA LYS A 243 46.30 16.18 3.36
C LYS A 243 45.17 16.28 4.38
N LEU A 244 44.25 15.31 4.44
CA LEU A 244 43.16 15.30 5.41
C LEU A 244 43.69 14.96 6.81
N ARG A 245 43.35 15.78 7.80
CA ARG A 245 43.63 15.49 9.22
C ARG A 245 42.93 14.18 9.61
N LYS A 246 43.65 13.28 10.27
CA LYS A 246 43.06 12.05 10.82
C LYS A 246 42.07 12.43 11.92
N SER A 247 40.81 12.01 11.79
CA SER A 247 39.81 12.18 12.85
C SER A 247 40.05 11.17 13.95
N VAL A 248 40.17 11.64 15.20
CA VAL A 248 40.19 10.77 16.38
C VAL A 248 38.74 10.47 16.76
N THR A 249 38.31 9.23 16.55
CA THR A 249 36.99 8.76 16.97
C THR A 249 37.06 8.32 18.42
N VAL A 250 36.33 8.99 19.30
CA VAL A 250 36.13 8.54 20.68
C VAL A 250 35.01 7.51 20.67
N ASP A 251 35.38 6.23 20.71
CA ASP A 251 34.42 5.14 20.83
C ASP A 251 33.86 5.07 22.26
N LYS A 252 32.54 5.14 22.38
CA LYS A 252 31.78 5.04 23.65
C LYS A 252 30.95 3.76 23.72
N SER A 253 31.25 2.76 22.89
CA SER A 253 30.46 1.54 22.74
C SER A 253 30.54 0.57 23.93
N ASN A 254 31.48 0.75 24.87
CA ASN A 254 31.53 -0.09 26.06
C ASN A 254 30.54 0.37 27.15
N PRO A 255 29.68 -0.53 27.67
CA PRO A 255 28.85 -0.23 28.83
C PRO A 255 29.73 -0.08 30.07
N LYS A 256 29.56 1.03 30.78
CA LYS A 256 30.11 1.21 32.12
C LYS A 256 29.28 0.36 33.08
N ILE A 257 29.93 -0.61 33.70
CA ILE A 257 29.40 -1.39 34.85
C ILE A 257 29.28 -0.45 36.05
#